data_AF-A0A2R6C2K7-F1
#
_entry.id   AF-A0A2R6C2K7-F1
#
_cell.length_a   1.000
_cell.length_b   1.000
_cell.length_c   1.000
_cell.angle_alpha   90.00
_cell.angle_beta   90.00
_cell.angle_gamma   90.00
#
_symmetry.space_group_name_H-M   'P 1'
#
loop_
_entity.id
_entity.type
_entity.pdbx_description
1 polymer ?
#
loop_
_entity_poly.entity_id
_entity_poly.type
_entity_poly.pdbx_seq_one_letter_code
_entity_poly.pdbx_strand_id
1 'polypeptide(L)'
;MAENLVIYCSDGKITKEQIVSGDLDKVVKEHVVKALELWQPNESDFMVFMTKNEAELSAPLSKELLERVRAYAPVRKGDKVMFDLPVYVISYKIEQRSQNEYKDRAIIMISPYINEELKRQVEEWSKEFTTSSLAAERMSE
;
A
#
# COMPACT_ATOMS: atom_id res chain seq x y z
N MET A 1 -17.65 -4.16 11.03
CA MET A 1 -16.64 -4.97 10.29
C MET A 1 -15.48 -4.05 9.95
N ALA A 2 -14.26 -4.56 9.89
CA ALA A 2 -13.12 -3.73 9.50
C ALA A 2 -13.29 -3.24 8.04
N GLU A 3 -12.83 -2.02 7.78
CA GLU A 3 -12.81 -1.41 6.46
C GLU A 3 -11.37 -1.37 5.96
N ASN A 4 -11.18 -1.65 4.67
CA ASN A 4 -9.87 -1.74 4.04
C ASN A 4 -9.87 -0.85 2.80
N LEU A 5 -8.79 -0.09 2.63
CA LEU A 5 -8.55 0.72 1.45
C LEU A 5 -7.86 -0.13 0.39
N VAL A 6 -8.34 -0.07 -0.84
CA VAL A 6 -7.73 -0.72 -2.00
C VAL A 6 -7.51 0.33 -3.08
N ILE A 7 -6.24 0.54 -3.46
CA ILE A 7 -5.82 1.49 -4.48
C ILE A 7 -5.16 0.73 -5.63
N TYR A 8 -5.69 0.93 -6.84
CA TYR A 8 -5.02 0.55 -8.06
C TYR A 8 -4.23 1.75 -8.55
N CYS A 9 -2.93 1.58 -8.75
CA CYS A 9 -2.06 2.64 -9.23
C CYS A 9 -1.24 2.15 -10.41
N SER A 10 -1.12 3.01 -11.42
CA SER A 10 -0.23 2.76 -12.55
C SER A 10 0.46 4.06 -12.95
N ASP A 11 1.78 3.99 -13.10
CA ASP A 11 2.62 5.10 -13.57
C ASP A 11 2.40 6.41 -12.81
N GLY A 12 2.32 6.33 -11.48
CA GLY A 12 2.09 7.50 -10.61
C GLY A 12 0.66 8.02 -10.63
N LYS A 13 -0.29 7.27 -11.20
CA LYS A 13 -1.70 7.65 -11.28
C LYS A 13 -2.59 6.59 -10.65
N ILE A 14 -3.47 7.04 -9.77
CA ILE A 14 -4.52 6.18 -9.22
C ILE A 14 -5.56 5.96 -10.32
N THR A 15 -5.75 4.70 -10.70
CA THR A 15 -6.69 4.29 -11.73
C THR A 15 -8.02 3.83 -11.14
N LYS A 16 -8.01 3.35 -9.90
CA LYS A 16 -9.21 2.97 -9.14
C LYS A 16 -8.93 3.03 -7.65
N GLU A 17 -9.94 3.41 -6.89
CA GLU A 17 -9.93 3.41 -5.43
C GLU A 17 -11.26 2.88 -4.90
N GLN A 18 -11.21 2.11 -3.81
CA GLN A 18 -12.41 1.63 -3.12
C GLN A 18 -12.13 1.31 -1.65
N ILE A 19 -13.17 1.48 -0.82
CA ILE A 19 -13.20 0.99 0.55
C ILE A 19 -14.01 -0.31 0.56
N VAL A 20 -13.42 -1.38 1.09
CA VAL A 20 -14.00 -2.72 1.12
C VAL A 20 -14.12 -3.18 2.57
N SER A 21 -15.34 -3.52 2.99
CA SER A 21 -15.56 -4.15 4.30
C SER A 21 -15.14 -5.62 4.27
N GLY A 22 -14.39 -6.06 5.27
CA GLY A 22 -13.96 -7.45 5.36
C GLY A 22 -12.72 -7.65 6.23
N ASP A 23 -12.37 -8.91 6.40
CA ASP A 23 -11.08 -9.30 6.98
C ASP A 23 -9.95 -8.97 6.00
N LEU A 24 -8.89 -8.33 6.48
CA LEU A 24 -7.81 -7.81 5.63
C LEU A 24 -7.15 -8.92 4.81
N ASP A 25 -6.88 -10.09 5.41
CA ASP A 25 -6.24 -11.21 4.72
C ASP A 25 -7.11 -11.75 3.58
N LYS A 26 -8.44 -11.78 3.79
CA LYS A 26 -9.39 -12.17 2.73
C LYS A 26 -9.39 -11.13 1.61
N VAL A 27 -9.44 -9.84 1.95
CA VAL A 27 -9.41 -8.75 0.97
C VAL A 27 -8.12 -8.82 0.13
N VAL A 28 -6.96 -9.04 0.75
CA VAL A 28 -5.69 -9.20 0.03
C VAL A 28 -5.76 -10.39 -0.93
N LYS A 29 -6.16 -11.58 -0.47
CA LYS A 29 -6.24 -12.79 -1.31
C LYS A 29 -7.19 -12.62 -2.50
N GLU A 30 -8.36 -12.00 -2.28
CA GLU A 30 -9.30 -11.69 -3.35
C GLU A 30 -8.70 -10.77 -4.42
N HIS A 31 -7.91 -9.78 -4.00
CA HIS A 31 -7.26 -8.86 -4.94
C HIS A 31 -6.03 -9.46 -5.61
N VAL A 32 -5.35 -10.42 -4.99
CA VAL A 32 -4.33 -11.24 -5.66
C VAL A 32 -4.94 -11.99 -6.84
N VAL A 33 -6.08 -12.67 -6.64
CA VAL A 33 -6.79 -13.38 -7.73
C VAL A 33 -7.17 -12.41 -8.84
N LYS A 34 -7.70 -11.22 -8.51
CA LYS A 34 -8.02 -10.20 -9.52
C LYS A 34 -6.80 -9.67 -10.27
N ALA A 35 -5.65 -9.57 -9.60
CA ALA A 35 -4.41 -9.12 -10.22
C ALA A 35 -3.83 -10.17 -11.18
N LEU A 36 -4.03 -11.47 -10.91
CA LEU A 36 -3.62 -12.54 -11.82
C LEU A 36 -4.32 -12.44 -13.18
N GLU A 37 -5.56 -11.96 -13.23
CA GLU A 37 -6.30 -11.71 -14.48
C GLU A 37 -5.71 -10.54 -15.31
N LEU A 38 -4.97 -9.64 -14.67
CA LEU A 38 -4.32 -8.48 -15.32
C LEU A 38 -2.86 -8.74 -15.66
N TRP A 39 -2.25 -9.73 -15.02
CA TRP A 39 -0.83 -10.05 -15.15
C TRP A 39 -0.55 -10.76 -16.48
N GLN A 40 0.55 -10.40 -17.13
CA GLN A 40 1.07 -11.05 -18.33
C GLN A 40 2.37 -11.79 -18.00
N PRO A 41 2.34 -13.12 -17.81
CA PRO A 41 3.51 -13.90 -17.35
C PRO A 41 4.70 -13.90 -18.31
N ASN A 42 4.47 -13.60 -19.59
CA ASN A 42 5.49 -13.48 -20.61
C ASN A 42 6.14 -12.09 -20.67
N GLU A 43 5.59 -11.09 -19.97
CA GLU A 43 6.05 -9.70 -20.01
C GLU A 43 6.64 -9.21 -18.68
N SER A 44 6.27 -9.82 -17.55
CA SER A 44 6.54 -9.28 -16.23
C SER A 44 6.56 -10.38 -15.18
N ASP A 45 7.34 -10.17 -14.11
CA ASP A 45 7.18 -10.90 -12.86
C ASP A 45 5.87 -10.50 -12.14
N PHE A 46 5.47 -11.30 -11.15
CA PHE A 46 4.36 -11.01 -10.24
C PHE A 46 4.82 -11.14 -8.81
N MET A 47 4.58 -10.12 -7.99
CA MET A 47 5.06 -10.09 -6.61
C MET A 47 3.96 -9.63 -5.65
N VAL A 48 3.84 -10.32 -4.53
CA VAL A 48 2.98 -9.92 -3.41
C VAL A 48 3.84 -9.86 -2.16
N PHE A 49 3.83 -8.72 -1.50
CA PHE A 49 4.56 -8.54 -0.25
C PHE A 49 3.83 -7.60 0.70
N MET A 50 4.19 -7.66 1.97
CA MET A 50 3.71 -6.76 3.00
C MET A 50 4.89 -5.94 3.51
N THR A 51 4.64 -4.65 3.69
CA THR A 51 5.58 -3.70 4.29
C THR A 51 4.89 -2.94 5.41
N LYS A 52 5.69 -2.28 6.23
CA LYS A 52 5.22 -1.34 7.25
C LYS A 52 5.68 0.05 6.83
N ASN A 53 4.73 0.92 6.53
CA ASN A 53 5.02 2.30 6.16
C ASN A 53 4.76 3.20 7.37
N GLU A 54 5.70 4.10 7.65
CA GLU A 54 5.54 5.11 8.70
C GLU A 54 4.41 6.05 8.29
N ALA A 55 3.37 6.09 9.11
CA ALA A 55 2.15 6.86 8.90
C ALA A 55 2.04 7.95 9.96
N GLU A 56 1.52 9.10 9.56
CA GLU A 56 1.38 10.27 10.43
C GLU A 56 -0.06 10.75 10.51
N LEU A 57 -0.50 11.14 11.71
CA LEU A 57 -1.77 11.81 11.92
C LEU A 57 -1.55 13.11 12.70
N SER A 58 -2.36 14.11 12.39
CA SER A 58 -2.32 15.39 13.11
C SER A 58 -2.97 15.27 14.51
N ALA A 59 -2.28 15.74 15.53
CA ALA A 59 -2.77 15.75 16.91
C ALA A 59 -3.60 17.02 17.21
N PRO A 60 -4.57 16.98 18.14
CA PRO A 60 -4.99 15.81 18.93
C PRO A 60 -5.87 14.85 18.13
N LEU A 61 -5.73 13.54 18.39
CA LEU A 61 -6.63 12.53 17.83
C LEU A 61 -7.97 12.55 18.57
N SER A 62 -9.06 12.29 17.82
CA SER A 62 -10.34 11.94 18.41
C SER A 62 -10.22 10.59 19.15
N LYS A 63 -11.14 10.34 20.10
CA LYS A 63 -11.20 9.04 20.81
C LYS A 63 -11.36 7.87 19.83
N GLU A 64 -12.22 8.04 18.83
CA GLU A 64 -12.45 7.04 17.79
C GLU A 64 -11.18 6.73 16.99
N LEU A 65 -10.44 7.76 16.57
CA LEU A 65 -9.19 7.56 15.84
C LEU A 65 -8.14 6.86 16.70
N LEU A 66 -8.02 7.26 17.97
CA LEU A 66 -7.10 6.63 18.91
C LEU A 66 -7.40 5.13 19.07
N GLU A 67 -8.68 4.74 19.16
CA GLU A 67 -9.08 3.33 19.22
C GLU A 67 -8.70 2.56 17.95
N ARG A 68 -8.92 3.16 16.77
CA ARG A 68 -8.57 2.56 15.48
C ARG A 68 -7.07 2.33 15.32
N VAL A 69 -6.24 3.27 15.79
CA VAL A 69 -4.78 3.17 15.62
C VAL A 69 -4.05 2.49 16.77
N ARG A 70 -4.73 2.21 17.90
CA ARG A 70 -4.12 1.65 19.11
C ARG A 70 -3.33 0.36 18.86
N ALA A 71 -3.82 -0.48 17.95
CA ALA A 71 -3.18 -1.74 17.57
C ALA A 71 -1.78 -1.56 16.95
N TYR A 72 -1.47 -0.36 16.45
CA TYR A 72 -0.19 0.00 15.83
C TYR A 72 0.76 0.72 16.78
N ALA A 73 0.48 0.70 18.09
CA ALA A 73 1.30 1.31 19.14
C ALA A 73 1.72 2.77 18.84
N PRO A 74 0.77 3.69 18.62
CA PRO A 74 1.06 5.04 18.15
C PRO A 74 1.84 5.87 19.16
N VAL A 75 2.83 6.61 18.66
CA VAL A 75 3.70 7.48 19.46
C VAL A 75 3.42 8.93 19.11
N ARG A 76 3.17 9.75 20.13
CA ARG A 76 3.03 11.20 19.95
C ARG A 76 4.40 11.86 19.85
N LYS A 77 4.62 12.61 18.77
CA LYS A 77 5.79 13.49 18.58
C LYS A 77 5.30 14.90 18.27
N GLY A 78 5.28 15.76 19.29
CA GLY A 78 4.78 17.14 19.17
C GLY A 78 3.30 17.22 18.78
N ASP A 79 3.04 17.79 17.61
CA ASP A 79 1.73 17.95 16.97
C ASP A 79 1.36 16.78 16.04
N LYS A 80 2.17 15.72 16.01
CA LYS A 80 1.93 14.51 15.23
C LYS A 80 1.79 13.26 16.09
N VAL A 81 1.07 12.28 15.57
CA VAL A 81 1.01 10.91 16.07
C VAL A 81 1.50 9.99 14.95
N MET A 82 2.53 9.21 15.25
CA MET A 82 3.24 8.39 14.26
C MET A 82 3.13 6.91 14.62
N PHE A 83 3.01 6.06 13.61
CA PHE A 83 2.93 4.60 13.77
C PHE A 83 3.20 3.88 12.45
N ASP A 84 3.48 2.58 12.53
CA ASP A 84 3.69 1.74 11.36
C ASP A 84 2.35 1.16 10.87
N LEU A 85 1.90 1.59 9.68
CA LEU A 85 0.71 1.02 9.03
C LEU A 85 1.12 -0.19 8.17
N PRO A 86 0.52 -1.38 8.37
CA PRO A 86 0.73 -2.50 7.44
C PRO A 86 0.10 -2.18 6.08
N VAL A 87 0.90 -2.34 5.04
CA VAL A 87 0.50 -2.13 3.64
C VAL A 87 0.91 -3.36 2.83
N TYR A 88 -0.05 -3.90 2.08
CA TYR A 88 0.16 -4.99 1.14
C TYR A 88 0.27 -4.41 -0.26
N VAL A 89 1.25 -4.89 -1.02
CA VAL A 89 1.48 -4.47 -2.41
C VAL A 89 1.42 -5.71 -3.29
N ILE A 90 0.61 -5.62 -4.33
CA ILE A 90 0.49 -6.62 -5.38
C ILE A 90 0.98 -5.98 -6.67
N SER A 91 2.20 -6.31 -7.06
CA SER A 91 2.82 -5.86 -8.30
C SER A 91 2.55 -6.86 -9.41
N TYR A 92 1.85 -6.42 -10.45
CA TYR A 92 1.44 -7.26 -11.59
C TYR A 92 1.95 -6.73 -12.94
N LYS A 93 2.71 -5.64 -12.92
CA LYS A 93 3.43 -5.12 -14.08
C LYS A 93 4.75 -4.48 -13.61
N ILE A 94 5.82 -5.24 -13.71
CA ILE A 94 7.18 -4.92 -13.32
C ILE A 94 7.99 -4.82 -14.63
N GLU A 95 8.60 -3.67 -14.86
CA GLU A 95 9.45 -3.42 -16.02
C GLU A 95 10.92 -3.52 -15.60
N GLN A 96 11.66 -4.43 -16.21
CA GLN A 96 13.12 -4.47 -16.08
C GLN A 96 13.73 -3.40 -16.99
N ARG A 97 14.27 -2.33 -16.38
CA ARG A 97 14.94 -1.22 -17.09
C ARG A 97 16.39 -1.54 -17.42
N SER A 98 17.06 -2.26 -16.52
CA SER A 98 18.43 -2.75 -16.71
C SER A 98 18.64 -4.04 -15.90
N GLN A 99 19.85 -4.60 -15.93
CA GLN A 99 20.16 -5.85 -15.23
C GLN A 99 19.78 -5.81 -13.73
N ASN A 100 19.89 -4.64 -13.09
CA ASN A 100 19.68 -4.43 -11.66
C ASN A 100 18.66 -3.31 -11.35
N GLU A 101 17.84 -2.93 -12.32
CA GLU A 101 16.85 -1.87 -12.12
C GLU A 101 15.48 -2.35 -12.58
N TYR A 102 14.55 -2.41 -11.62
CA TYR A 102 13.18 -2.80 -11.83
C TYR A 102 12.27 -1.62 -11.50
N LYS A 103 11.16 -1.52 -12.22
CA LYS A 103 10.15 -0.50 -11.97
C LYS A 103 8.76 -1.11 -11.98
N ASP A 104 8.07 -1.00 -10.85
CA ASP A 104 6.66 -1.32 -10.77
C ASP A 104 5.84 -0.29 -11.56
N ARG A 105 5.32 -0.70 -12.70
CA ARG A 105 4.47 0.15 -13.56
C ARG A 105 3.01 0.10 -13.14
N ALA A 106 2.58 -1.00 -12.52
CA ALA A 106 1.22 -1.12 -11.99
C ALA A 106 1.17 -2.02 -10.75
N ILE A 107 0.47 -1.52 -9.73
CA ILE A 107 0.27 -2.19 -8.45
C ILE A 107 -1.18 -2.11 -7.98
N ILE A 108 -1.51 -2.99 -7.04
CA ILE A 108 -2.63 -2.82 -6.11
C ILE A 108 -2.04 -2.66 -4.71
N MET A 109 -2.32 -1.53 -4.05
CA MET A 109 -1.93 -1.27 -2.67
C MET A 109 -3.15 -1.43 -1.76
N ILE A 110 -2.99 -2.18 -0.67
CA ILE A 110 -4.08 -2.52 0.26
C ILE A 110 -3.64 -2.25 1.69
N SER A 111 -4.46 -1.53 2.44
CA SER A 111 -4.22 -1.25 3.86
C SER A 111 -5.54 -1.22 4.64
N PRO A 112 -5.49 -1.29 5.98
CA PRO A 112 -6.62 -0.86 6.80
C PRO A 112 -7.05 0.56 6.42
N TYR A 113 -8.36 0.81 6.33
CA TYR A 113 -8.90 2.17 6.21
C TYR A 113 -9.12 2.74 7.62
N ILE A 114 -8.52 3.90 7.89
CA ILE A 114 -8.62 4.56 9.20
C ILE A 114 -9.37 5.90 9.07
N ASN A 115 -8.89 6.79 8.20
CA ASN A 115 -9.51 8.08 7.87
C ASN A 115 -8.98 8.62 6.52
N GLU A 116 -9.51 9.78 6.11
CA GLU A 116 -9.09 10.45 4.86
C GLU A 116 -7.65 10.98 4.87
N GLU A 117 -7.08 11.33 6.03
CA GLU A 117 -5.68 11.79 6.13
C GLU A 117 -4.70 10.65 5.81
N LEU A 118 -4.94 9.46 6.35
CA LEU A 118 -4.11 8.29 6.06
C LEU A 118 -4.37 7.73 4.68
N LYS A 119 -5.61 7.78 4.21
CA LYS A 119 -5.94 7.44 2.84
C LYS A 119 -5.06 8.23 1.86
N ARG A 120 -4.94 9.55 2.03
CA ARG A 120 -4.07 10.39 1.19
C ARG A 120 -2.60 9.98 1.25
N GLN A 121 -2.08 9.58 2.41
CA GLN A 121 -0.73 9.04 2.51
C GLN A 121 -0.57 7.73 1.73
N VAL A 122 -1.54 6.82 1.82
CA VAL A 122 -1.53 5.55 1.05
C VAL A 122 -1.65 5.84 -0.47
N GLU A 123 -2.42 6.85 -0.86
CA GLU A 123 -2.45 7.35 -2.24
C GLU A 123 -1.08 7.84 -2.71
N GLU A 124 -0.38 8.62 -1.88
CA GLU A 124 0.95 9.14 -2.17
C GLU A 124 1.98 8.01 -2.28
N TRP A 125 2.01 7.09 -1.31
CA TRP A 125 2.89 5.91 -1.37
C TRP A 125 2.63 5.07 -2.62
N SER A 126 1.37 4.89 -3.02
CA SER A 126 1.02 4.15 -4.24
C SER A 126 1.59 4.82 -5.50
N LYS A 127 1.52 6.15 -5.57
CA LYS A 127 2.07 6.94 -6.68
C LYS A 127 3.58 6.84 -6.69
N GLU A 128 4.23 7.10 -5.54
CA GLU A 128 5.67 7.01 -5.37
C GLU A 128 6.22 5.64 -5.75
N PHE A 129 5.55 4.57 -5.33
CA PHE A 129 5.93 3.19 -5.64
C PHE A 129 5.94 2.92 -7.15
N THR A 130 5.04 3.55 -7.91
CA THR A 130 4.94 3.36 -9.37
C THR A 130 5.69 4.41 -10.20
N THR A 131 6.23 5.45 -9.57
CA THR A 131 7.11 6.42 -10.22
C THR A 131 8.58 6.10 -10.01
N SER A 132 8.92 5.60 -8.83
CA SER A 132 10.29 5.28 -8.43
C SER A 132 10.80 4.03 -9.14
N SER A 133 12.11 3.94 -9.37
CA SER A 133 12.75 2.68 -9.71
C SER A 133 13.26 2.00 -8.43
N LEU A 134 13.06 0.69 -8.35
CA LEU A 134 13.71 -0.16 -7.37
C LEU A 134 15.08 -0.53 -7.93
N ALA A 135 16.15 -0.05 -7.28
CA ALA A 135 17.46 -0.64 -7.46
C ALA A 135 17.47 -2.04 -6.82
N ALA A 136 18.14 -3.01 -7.45
CA ALA A 136 18.15 -4.43 -7.05
C ALA A 136 18.60 -4.71 -5.60
N GLU A 137 19.13 -3.72 -4.88
CA GLU A 137 19.61 -3.84 -3.50
C GLU A 137 18.51 -4.26 -2.50
N ARG A 138 17.23 -3.99 -2.79
CA ARG A 138 16.10 -4.39 -1.91
C ARG A 138 15.65 -5.85 -2.06
N MET A 139 16.12 -6.58 -3.07
CA MET A 139 15.72 -7.99 -3.28
C MET A 139 16.71 -8.99 -2.64
N SER A 140 17.77 -8.50 -2.00
CA SER A 140 18.84 -9.31 -1.40
C SER A 140 18.89 -9.29 0.14
N GLU A 141 17.94 -8.63 0.81
CA GLU A 141 17.79 -8.64 2.28
C GLU A 141 16.62 -9.50 2.75
#